data_AF-A0A3B9T712-F1
#
_entry.id   AF-A0A3B9T712-F1
#
_cell.length_a   1.000
_cell.length_b   1.000
_cell.length_c   1.000
_cell.angle_alpha   90.00
_cell.angle_beta   90.00
_cell.angle_gamma   90.00
#
_symmetry.space_group_name_H-M   'P 1'
#
loop_
_entity.id
_entity.type
_entity.pdbx_description
1 polymer ?
#
loop_
_entity_poly.entity_id
_entity_poly.type
_entity_poly.pdbx_seq_one_letter_code
_entity_poly.pdbx_strand_id
1 'polypeptide(L)'
;MINSRIILIFLFLTDSIAYAQKNQSELTPIDKVVYVCTYQLDYLRDSKDQESRRSEKMVLFIGKSVSKFQSLNAYIKDTINWNRKTDDMALMLAKIKGKSSRFAFNIYKNYPEGEISTTDRIYSDNFIYNEPLQLLDWEMTDDTTTYLGYHCQKATTYYAGRNYEAWFTSEIPISEGPYKFNGLPGLIVKIKDTRNHYSFELISFVKSNEQYSLFFGKGII
;
A
#
# COMPACT_ATOMS: atom_id res chain seq x y z
N MET A 1 53.80 -31.90 -54.40
CA MET A 1 52.54 -32.64 -54.63
C MET A 1 51.94 -33.00 -53.27
N ILE A 2 50.83 -32.32 -52.95
CA ILE A 2 49.76 -32.65 -52.00
C ILE A 2 50.14 -32.82 -50.51
N ASN A 3 49.91 -31.72 -49.78
CA ASN A 3 49.68 -31.67 -48.35
C ASN A 3 48.39 -32.39 -47.98
N SER A 4 48.36 -33.15 -46.89
CA SER A 4 47.10 -33.48 -46.21
C SER A 4 47.32 -33.49 -44.70
N ARG A 5 46.98 -32.36 -44.07
CA ARG A 5 46.76 -32.26 -42.63
C ARG A 5 45.28 -32.58 -42.40
N ILE A 6 45.00 -33.70 -41.74
CA ILE A 6 43.66 -34.05 -41.30
C ILE A 6 43.32 -33.16 -40.10
N ILE A 7 42.40 -32.21 -40.28
CA ILE A 7 41.85 -31.39 -39.21
C ILE A 7 40.60 -32.12 -38.69
N LEU A 8 40.70 -32.75 -37.51
CA LEU A 8 39.53 -33.24 -36.79
C LEU A 8 38.81 -32.04 -36.16
N ILE A 9 37.65 -31.69 -36.69
CA ILE A 9 36.74 -30.70 -36.09
C ILE A 9 35.89 -31.44 -35.06
N PHE A 10 36.21 -31.28 -33.78
CA PHE A 10 35.34 -31.67 -32.68
C PHE A 10 34.18 -30.68 -32.59
N LEU A 11 33.01 -31.06 -33.09
CA LEU A 11 31.74 -30.38 -32.84
C LEU A 11 31.33 -30.62 -31.38
N PHE A 12 31.70 -29.70 -30.49
CA PHE A 12 31.09 -29.60 -29.16
C PHE A 12 29.64 -29.13 -29.34
N LEU A 13 28.70 -30.08 -29.40
CA LEU A 13 27.29 -29.80 -29.11
C LEU A 13 27.20 -29.49 -27.62
N THR A 14 27.29 -28.21 -27.26
CA THR A 14 26.96 -27.76 -25.91
C THR A 14 25.44 -27.82 -25.78
N ASP A 15 24.94 -28.82 -25.06
CA ASP A 15 23.56 -28.84 -24.59
C ASP A 15 23.30 -27.56 -23.79
N SER A 16 22.64 -26.62 -24.45
CA SER A 16 22.12 -25.43 -23.79
C SER A 16 20.88 -25.88 -23.04
N ILE A 17 21.05 -26.35 -21.81
CA ILE A 17 19.95 -26.44 -20.86
C ILE A 17 19.54 -25.00 -20.59
N ALA A 18 18.61 -24.51 -21.41
CA ALA A 18 17.91 -23.28 -21.16
C ALA A 18 17.11 -23.49 -19.88
N TYR A 19 17.68 -23.09 -18.74
CA TYR A 19 16.87 -22.78 -17.57
C TYR A 19 15.96 -21.62 -17.99
N ALA A 20 14.71 -21.95 -18.32
CA ALA A 20 13.65 -20.96 -18.33
C ALA A 20 13.60 -20.38 -16.90
N GLN A 21 14.23 -19.22 -16.70
CA GLN A 21 14.10 -18.49 -15.45
C GLN A 21 12.64 -18.15 -15.30
N LYS A 22 11.95 -18.93 -14.46
CA LYS A 22 10.62 -18.60 -13.96
C LYS A 22 10.78 -17.40 -13.03
N ASN A 23 11.05 -16.22 -13.59
CA ASN A 23 10.98 -14.94 -12.89
C ASN A 23 9.51 -14.56 -12.70
N GLN A 24 8.79 -15.41 -11.97
CA GLN A 24 7.57 -14.98 -11.32
C GLN A 24 8.02 -14.65 -9.90
N SER A 25 8.22 -13.37 -9.62
CA SER A 25 8.45 -12.87 -8.27
C SER A 25 7.44 -13.54 -7.33
N GLU A 26 7.87 -14.48 -6.50
CA GLU A 26 6.97 -15.21 -5.62
C GLU A 26 6.44 -14.24 -4.57
N LEU A 27 5.22 -13.76 -4.77
CA LEU A 27 4.49 -12.99 -3.77
C LEU A 27 4.25 -13.93 -2.57
N THR A 28 5.01 -13.73 -1.51
CA THR A 28 4.82 -14.49 -0.27
C THR A 28 3.60 -13.96 0.46
N PRO A 29 2.58 -14.78 0.75
CA PRO A 29 1.49 -14.38 1.61
C PRO A 29 2.03 -14.14 3.02
N ILE A 30 1.75 -12.97 3.59
CA ILE A 30 2.26 -12.56 4.91
C ILE A 30 1.20 -12.60 6.00
N ASP A 31 -0.08 -12.50 5.63
CA ASP A 31 -1.21 -12.55 6.56
C ASP A 31 -2.54 -12.79 5.78
N LYS A 32 -3.65 -12.98 6.49
CA LYS A 32 -5.01 -13.06 5.93
C LYS A 32 -5.81 -11.83 6.30
N VAL A 33 -6.43 -11.19 5.32
CA VAL A 33 -7.28 -10.01 5.52
C VAL A 33 -8.51 -10.39 6.34
N VAL A 34 -8.75 -9.66 7.42
CA VAL A 34 -9.93 -9.79 8.29
C VAL A 34 -10.89 -8.62 8.06
N TYR A 35 -10.38 -7.40 7.92
CA TYR A 35 -11.18 -6.21 7.67
C TYR A 35 -10.61 -5.37 6.53
N VAL A 36 -11.48 -4.62 5.86
CA VAL A 36 -11.12 -3.66 4.82
C VAL A 36 -11.77 -2.33 5.15
N CYS A 37 -10.96 -1.29 5.28
CA CYS A 37 -11.41 0.08 5.44
C CYS A 37 -11.13 0.85 4.15
N THR A 38 -12.10 1.60 3.66
CA THR A 38 -11.88 2.57 2.58
C THR A 38 -11.92 3.97 3.14
N TYR A 39 -10.92 4.78 2.84
CA TYR A 39 -10.83 6.18 3.24
C TYR A 39 -10.91 7.11 2.03
N GLN A 40 -11.56 8.26 2.19
CA GLN A 40 -11.43 9.42 1.33
C GLN A 40 -10.19 10.19 1.76
N LEU A 41 -9.20 10.32 0.89
CA LEU A 41 -8.08 11.22 1.07
C LEU A 41 -8.35 12.51 0.32
N ASP A 42 -8.34 13.64 1.03
CA ASP A 42 -8.32 14.98 0.44
C ASP A 42 -6.97 15.63 0.72
N TYR A 43 -6.31 16.12 -0.33
CA TYR A 43 -4.97 16.68 -0.22
C TYR A 43 -4.75 17.90 -1.12
N LEU A 44 -3.88 18.81 -0.70
CA LEU A 44 -3.39 19.90 -1.55
C LEU A 44 -2.17 19.41 -2.33
N ARG A 45 -2.23 19.51 -3.66
CA ARG A 45 -1.09 19.17 -4.52
C ARG A 45 0.03 20.21 -4.41
N ASP A 46 -0.35 21.47 -4.29
CA ASP A 46 0.54 22.58 -3.96
C ASP A 46 0.05 23.22 -2.67
N SER A 47 0.91 23.23 -1.65
CA SER A 47 0.60 23.80 -0.33
C SER A 47 0.22 25.29 -0.35
N LYS A 48 0.57 26.02 -1.41
CA LYS A 48 0.27 27.47 -1.53
C LYS A 48 -0.99 27.75 -2.36
N ASP A 49 -1.55 26.75 -3.03
CA ASP A 49 -2.70 26.90 -3.90
C ASP A 49 -3.88 26.06 -3.39
N GLN A 50 -4.92 26.71 -2.87
CA GLN A 50 -6.10 26.03 -2.35
C GLN A 50 -6.92 25.34 -3.46
N GLU A 51 -6.87 25.84 -4.70
CA GLU A 51 -7.55 25.23 -5.86
C GLU A 51 -6.83 23.95 -6.34
N SER A 52 -5.64 23.68 -5.79
CA SER A 52 -4.90 22.46 -6.03
C SER A 52 -5.45 21.24 -5.25
N ARG A 53 -6.55 21.40 -4.52
CA ARG A 53 -7.21 20.34 -3.76
C ARG A 53 -7.62 19.18 -4.68
N ARG A 54 -7.21 17.97 -4.33
CA ARG A 54 -7.53 16.74 -5.03
C ARG A 54 -7.98 15.69 -4.02
N SER A 55 -8.67 14.70 -4.56
CA SER A 55 -9.35 13.68 -3.79
C SER A 55 -9.06 12.31 -4.40
N GLU A 56 -8.76 11.33 -3.57
CA GLU A 56 -8.53 9.94 -3.99
C GLU A 56 -8.98 8.98 -2.90
N LYS A 57 -9.39 7.77 -3.27
CA LYS A 57 -9.71 6.72 -2.29
C LYS A 57 -8.45 5.94 -1.93
N MET A 58 -8.26 5.74 -0.63
CA MET A 58 -7.22 4.89 -0.06
C MET A 58 -7.87 3.67 0.56
N VAL A 59 -7.12 2.57 0.64
CA VAL A 59 -7.59 1.32 1.23
C VAL A 59 -6.62 0.86 2.31
N LEU A 60 -7.17 0.49 3.46
CA LEU A 60 -6.47 -0.18 4.56
C LEU A 60 -7.01 -1.60 4.66
N PHE A 61 -6.15 -2.57 4.40
CA PHE A 61 -6.42 -3.97 4.66
C PHE A 61 -5.86 -4.31 6.04
N ILE A 62 -6.69 -4.84 6.93
CA ILE A 62 -6.31 -5.21 8.29
C ILE A 62 -6.32 -6.73 8.37
N GLY A 63 -5.16 -7.34 8.57
CA GLY A 63 -4.99 -8.75 8.79
C GLY A 63 -5.14 -9.15 10.26
N LYS A 64 -4.60 -10.31 10.63
CA LYS A 64 -4.56 -10.76 12.04
C LYS A 64 -3.43 -10.08 12.81
N SER A 65 -2.32 -9.80 12.13
CA SER A 65 -1.09 -9.27 12.72
C SER A 65 -0.50 -8.12 11.90
N VAL A 66 -0.76 -8.08 10.59
CA VAL A 66 -0.22 -7.09 9.66
C VAL A 66 -1.36 -6.26 9.08
N SER A 67 -1.14 -4.96 8.91
CA SER A 67 -2.04 -4.11 8.12
C SER A 67 -1.31 -3.50 6.92
N LYS A 68 -2.02 -3.35 5.79
CA LYS A 68 -1.50 -2.79 4.54
C LYS A 68 -2.34 -1.58 4.10
N PHE A 69 -1.70 -0.43 3.94
CA PHE A 69 -2.31 0.79 3.43
C PHE A 69 -1.73 1.18 2.05
N GLN A 70 -2.60 1.50 1.10
CA GLN A 70 -2.22 1.90 -0.27
C GLN A 70 -3.34 2.70 -0.97
N SER A 71 -3.05 3.28 -2.14
CA SER A 71 -4.06 3.84 -3.03
C SER A 71 -4.99 2.73 -3.57
N LEU A 72 -6.30 3.01 -3.62
CA LEU A 72 -7.26 2.11 -4.26
C LEU A 72 -7.02 2.00 -5.76
N ASN A 73 -6.64 3.11 -6.42
CA ASN A 73 -6.31 3.10 -7.84
C ASN A 73 -5.06 2.26 -8.12
N ALA A 74 -4.01 2.39 -7.30
CA ALA A 74 -2.82 1.56 -7.38
C ALA A 74 -3.17 0.07 -7.20
N TYR A 75 -3.95 -0.27 -6.16
CA TYR A 75 -4.42 -1.64 -5.94
C TYR A 75 -5.19 -2.22 -7.13
N ILE A 76 -6.12 -1.46 -7.72
CA ILE A 76 -6.90 -1.91 -8.89
C ILE A 76 -5.97 -2.12 -10.09
N LYS A 77 -5.01 -1.20 -10.30
CA LYS A 77 -4.05 -1.30 -11.40
C LYS A 77 -3.18 -2.56 -11.27
N ASP A 78 -2.65 -2.82 -10.08
CA ASP A 78 -1.84 -4.01 -9.80
C ASP A 78 -2.66 -5.29 -9.97
N THR A 79 -3.92 -5.28 -9.53
CA THR A 79 -4.83 -6.41 -9.70
C THR A 79 -5.13 -6.69 -11.18
N ILE A 80 -5.29 -5.66 -12.00
CA ILE A 80 -5.50 -5.80 -13.46
C ILE A 80 -4.25 -6.36 -14.13
N ASN A 81 -3.07 -5.85 -13.75
CA ASN A 81 -1.79 -6.32 -14.28
C ASN A 81 -1.50 -7.76 -13.87
N TRP A 82 -1.88 -8.16 -12.65
CA TRP A 82 -1.72 -9.52 -12.15
C TRP A 82 -2.62 -10.51 -12.89
N ASN A 83 -3.91 -10.19 -13.04
CA ASN A 83 -4.88 -11.04 -13.72
C ASN A 83 -4.81 -10.93 -15.25
N ARG A 84 -3.64 -10.55 -15.78
CA ARG A 84 -3.43 -10.32 -17.21
C ARG A 84 -3.56 -11.64 -17.96
N LYS A 85 -4.63 -11.73 -18.75
CA LYS A 85 -4.92 -12.85 -19.67
C LYS A 85 -4.57 -12.56 -21.13
N THR A 86 -4.10 -11.35 -21.43
CA THR A 86 -3.85 -10.87 -22.79
C THR A 86 -2.63 -9.95 -22.82
N ASP A 87 -1.83 -10.07 -23.87
CA ASP A 87 -0.70 -9.18 -24.17
C ASP A 87 -1.12 -7.92 -24.95
N ASP A 88 -2.42 -7.74 -25.21
CA ASP A 88 -2.95 -6.54 -25.89
C ASP A 88 -2.78 -5.28 -25.01
N MET A 89 -1.80 -4.46 -25.38
CA MET A 89 -1.47 -3.20 -24.73
C MET A 89 -2.58 -2.15 -24.84
N ALA A 90 -3.34 -2.12 -25.94
CA ALA A 90 -4.41 -1.13 -26.11
C ALA A 90 -5.56 -1.42 -25.14
N LEU A 91 -5.95 -2.68 -25.02
CA LEU A 91 -6.95 -3.12 -24.05
C LEU A 91 -6.48 -2.91 -22.60
N MET A 92 -5.20 -3.12 -22.33
CA MET A 92 -4.62 -2.85 -21.01
C MET A 92 -4.70 -1.37 -20.66
N LEU A 93 -4.24 -0.48 -21.54
CA LEU A 93 -4.30 0.96 -21.37
C LEU A 93 -5.75 1.44 -21.16
N ALA A 94 -6.71 0.87 -21.89
CA ALA A 94 -8.13 1.14 -21.68
C ALA A 94 -8.62 0.75 -20.28
N LYS A 95 -8.19 -0.40 -19.74
CA LYS A 95 -8.60 -0.88 -18.41
C LYS A 95 -8.03 -0.08 -17.24
N ILE A 96 -6.85 0.53 -17.42
CA ILE A 96 -6.17 1.35 -16.39
C ILE A 96 -6.39 2.85 -16.58
N LYS A 97 -7.03 3.27 -17.68
CA LYS A 97 -7.34 4.68 -17.94
C LYS A 97 -8.14 5.27 -16.77
N GLY A 98 -7.69 6.42 -16.26
CA GLY A 98 -8.31 7.11 -15.12
C GLY A 98 -7.95 6.55 -13.74
N LYS A 99 -7.21 5.44 -13.65
CA LYS A 99 -6.78 4.81 -12.39
C LYS A 99 -5.33 5.15 -12.05
N SER A 100 -4.94 6.41 -12.28
CA SER A 100 -3.63 6.90 -11.90
C SER A 100 -3.66 7.36 -10.44
N SER A 101 -2.57 7.14 -9.73
CA SER A 101 -2.35 7.68 -8.39
C SER A 101 -0.98 8.34 -8.33
N ARG A 102 -0.88 9.41 -7.53
CA ARG A 102 0.41 10.00 -7.13
C ARG A 102 1.02 9.28 -5.93
N PHE A 103 0.26 8.41 -5.28
CA PHE A 103 0.65 7.66 -4.10
C PHE A 103 0.94 6.22 -4.50
N ALA A 104 2.13 6.01 -5.06
CA ALA A 104 2.60 4.68 -5.46
C ALA A 104 3.07 3.81 -4.28
N PHE A 105 3.09 4.39 -3.07
CA PHE A 105 3.56 3.69 -1.89
C PHE A 105 2.62 2.58 -1.43
N ASN A 106 3.20 1.57 -0.78
CA ASN A 106 2.50 0.62 0.07
C ASN A 106 3.12 0.69 1.46
N ILE A 107 2.28 0.76 2.50
CA ILE A 107 2.72 0.81 3.88
C ILE A 107 2.23 -0.45 4.56
N TYR A 108 3.16 -1.21 5.13
CA TYR A 108 2.92 -2.44 5.86
C TYR A 108 3.27 -2.21 7.31
N LYS A 109 2.28 -2.19 8.20
CA LYS A 109 2.51 -2.05 9.64
C LYS A 109 2.65 -3.43 10.28
N ASN A 110 3.60 -3.55 11.19
CA ASN A 110 3.97 -4.80 11.87
C ASN A 110 4.47 -5.89 10.92
N TYR A 111 5.17 -5.50 9.85
CA TYR A 111 5.84 -6.45 8.95
C TYR A 111 7.20 -5.90 8.48
N PRO A 112 8.33 -6.54 8.83
CA PRO A 112 8.43 -7.63 9.81
C PRO A 112 7.93 -7.18 11.20
N GLU A 113 7.68 -8.13 12.09
CA GLU A 113 7.11 -7.83 13.42
C GLU A 113 7.92 -6.73 14.13
N GLY A 114 7.22 -5.74 14.67
CA GLY A 114 7.84 -4.57 15.32
C GLY A 114 8.35 -3.48 14.36
N GLU A 115 8.11 -3.59 13.06
CA GLU A 115 8.50 -2.59 12.06
C GLU A 115 7.34 -2.13 11.15
N ILE A 116 7.48 -0.94 10.58
CA ILE A 116 6.70 -0.48 9.44
C ILE A 116 7.60 -0.56 8.20
N SER A 117 7.23 -1.41 7.24
CA SER A 117 7.87 -1.44 5.92
C SER A 117 7.09 -0.56 4.95
N THR A 118 7.76 0.39 4.31
CA THR A 118 7.18 1.18 3.22
C THR A 118 7.87 0.83 1.92
N THR A 119 7.10 0.44 0.91
CA THR A 119 7.57 0.33 -0.46
C THR A 119 7.11 1.55 -1.24
N ASP A 120 7.94 2.12 -2.11
CA ASP A 120 7.55 3.22 -2.99
C ASP A 120 8.23 3.06 -4.35
N ARG A 121 7.52 3.44 -5.41
CA ARG A 121 8.03 3.35 -6.78
C ARG A 121 8.46 4.71 -7.26
N ILE A 122 9.78 4.93 -7.27
CA ILE A 122 10.38 6.16 -7.78
C ILE A 122 10.96 5.83 -9.15
N TYR A 123 10.36 6.42 -10.19
CA TYR A 123 10.67 6.10 -11.58
C TYR A 123 10.42 4.61 -11.92
N SER A 124 11.44 3.88 -12.39
CA SER A 124 11.40 2.44 -12.66
C SER A 124 11.66 1.59 -11.42
N ASP A 125 12.20 2.20 -10.37
CA ASP A 125 12.80 1.46 -9.28
C ASP A 125 11.86 1.41 -8.08
N ASN A 126 11.84 0.26 -7.42
CA ASN A 126 11.07 0.05 -6.21
C ASN A 126 12.02 0.16 -5.03
N PHE A 127 11.77 1.16 -4.19
CA PHE A 127 12.49 1.36 -2.95
C PHE A 127 11.71 0.76 -1.80
N ILE A 128 12.43 0.21 -0.84
CA ILE A 128 11.87 -0.30 0.41
C ILE A 128 12.70 0.31 1.53
N TYR A 129 12.01 0.85 2.53
CA TYR A 129 12.64 1.25 3.78
C TYR A 129 11.79 0.78 4.95
N ASN A 130 12.47 0.49 6.05
CA ASN A 130 11.86 0.05 7.29
C ASN A 130 12.11 1.10 8.36
N GLU A 131 11.14 1.27 9.23
CA GLU A 131 11.24 2.07 10.44
C GLU A 131 10.62 1.28 11.61
N PRO A 132 11.05 1.52 12.86
CA PRO A 132 10.44 0.86 14.00
C PRO A 132 8.93 1.17 14.10
N LEU A 133 8.12 0.17 14.45
CA LEU A 133 6.69 0.33 14.76
C LEU A 133 6.56 1.00 16.13
N GLN A 134 6.76 2.31 16.16
CA GLN A 134 6.56 3.10 17.37
C GLN A 134 5.09 3.52 17.46
N LEU A 135 4.51 3.34 18.65
CA LEU A 135 3.23 3.94 18.95
C LEU A 135 3.42 5.46 18.98
N LEU A 136 2.54 6.17 18.30
CA LEU A 136 2.54 7.63 18.35
C LEU A 136 2.09 8.10 19.73
N ASP A 137 2.72 9.17 20.21
CA ASP A 137 2.32 9.83 21.45
C ASP A 137 1.02 10.60 21.19
N TRP A 138 -0.11 10.00 21.58
CA TRP A 138 -1.44 10.59 21.46
C TRP A 138 -1.82 11.34 22.73
N GLU A 139 -2.24 12.58 22.56
CA GLU A 139 -2.87 13.37 23.60
C GLU A 139 -4.38 13.26 23.43
N MET A 140 -5.03 12.61 24.40
CA MET A 140 -6.48 12.47 24.42
C MET A 140 -7.14 13.79 24.81
N THR A 141 -8.27 14.10 24.20
CA THR A 141 -9.04 15.30 24.52
C THR A 141 -10.47 14.93 24.90
N ASP A 142 -11.18 15.84 25.58
CA ASP A 142 -12.58 15.65 25.96
C ASP A 142 -13.56 15.92 24.79
N ASP A 143 -13.04 16.35 23.64
CA ASP A 143 -13.85 16.59 22.45
C ASP A 143 -14.39 15.28 21.89
N THR A 144 -15.70 15.21 21.76
CA THR A 144 -16.42 14.06 21.19
C THR A 144 -17.26 14.46 20.00
N THR A 145 -17.54 13.49 19.13
CA THR A 145 -18.41 13.69 17.97
C THR A 145 -19.07 12.37 17.57
N THR A 146 -20.00 12.44 16.63
CA THR A 146 -20.58 11.26 15.99
C THR A 146 -20.18 11.25 14.52
N TYR A 147 -19.59 10.14 14.06
CA TYR A 147 -19.18 9.97 12.67
C TYR A 147 -19.62 8.59 12.16
N LEU A 148 -20.34 8.56 11.04
CA LEU A 148 -20.96 7.33 10.49
C LEU A 148 -21.80 6.54 11.52
N GLY A 149 -22.39 7.23 12.50
CA GLY A 149 -23.18 6.62 13.57
C GLY A 149 -22.38 6.12 14.77
N TYR A 150 -21.05 6.17 14.72
CA TYR A 150 -20.17 5.81 15.84
C TYR A 150 -19.90 7.01 16.74
N HIS A 151 -19.88 6.78 18.05
CA HIS A 151 -19.35 7.73 19.01
C HIS A 151 -17.82 7.77 18.89
N CYS A 152 -17.28 8.97 18.74
CA CYS A 152 -15.88 9.19 18.48
C CYS A 152 -15.28 10.19 19.47
N GLN A 153 -14.05 9.92 19.91
CA GLN A 153 -13.26 10.82 20.74
C GLN A 153 -12.12 11.41 19.90
N LYS A 154 -11.78 12.68 20.15
CA LYS A 154 -10.67 13.35 19.50
C LYS A 154 -9.36 13.12 20.28
N ALA A 155 -8.29 12.88 19.53
CA ALA A 155 -6.92 12.85 20.02
C ALA A 155 -6.01 13.68 19.10
N THR A 156 -4.92 14.20 19.64
CA THR A 156 -3.92 14.98 18.89
C THR A 156 -2.55 14.33 18.98
N THR A 157 -1.72 14.51 17.96
CA THR A 157 -0.33 14.05 17.98
C THR A 157 0.55 14.92 17.08
N TYR A 158 1.85 14.92 17.34
CA TYR A 158 2.86 15.50 16.46
C TYR A 158 3.62 14.39 15.74
N TYR A 159 3.55 14.37 14.41
CA TYR A 159 4.18 13.34 13.60
C TYR A 159 4.75 13.92 12.31
N ALA A 160 5.96 13.50 11.93
CA ALA A 160 6.62 13.86 10.68
C ALA A 160 6.58 15.38 10.35
N GLY A 161 6.78 16.23 11.37
CA GLY A 161 6.81 17.68 11.18
C GLY A 161 5.44 18.37 11.18
N ARG A 162 4.36 17.68 11.57
CA ARG A 162 2.99 18.23 11.54
C ARG A 162 2.20 17.86 12.79
N ASN A 163 1.30 18.76 13.18
CA ASN A 163 0.26 18.48 14.15
C ASN A 163 -0.94 17.85 13.45
N TYR A 164 -1.46 16.78 14.04
CA TYR A 164 -2.63 16.06 13.56
C TYR A 164 -3.74 16.06 14.60
N GLU A 165 -4.97 16.17 14.11
CA GLU A 165 -6.20 15.92 14.87
C GLU A 165 -6.83 14.66 14.32
N ALA A 166 -7.03 13.66 15.18
CA ALA A 166 -7.66 12.38 14.85
C ALA A 166 -8.94 12.21 15.66
N TRP A 167 -9.95 11.60 15.05
CA TRP A 167 -11.14 11.08 15.72
C TRP A 167 -11.16 9.58 15.56
N PHE A 168 -11.31 8.87 16.67
CA PHE A 168 -11.34 7.41 16.72
C PHE A 168 -12.57 6.92 17.48
N THR A 169 -12.99 5.69 17.23
CA THR A 169 -14.10 5.05 17.96
C THR A 169 -13.66 3.76 18.64
N SER A 170 -13.96 3.63 19.93
CA SER A 170 -13.71 2.40 20.70
C SER A 170 -14.75 1.30 20.41
N GLU A 171 -15.84 1.62 19.71
CA GLU A 171 -16.85 0.64 19.27
C GLU A 171 -16.28 -0.34 18.25
N ILE A 172 -15.24 0.08 17.52
CA ILE A 172 -14.39 -0.79 16.70
C ILE A 172 -13.03 -0.86 17.39
N PRO A 173 -12.79 -1.84 18.29
CA PRO A 173 -11.60 -1.89 19.15
C PRO A 173 -10.37 -2.43 18.40
N ILE A 174 -10.06 -1.82 17.25
CA ILE A 174 -8.92 -2.15 16.40
C ILE A 174 -8.03 -0.91 16.36
N SER A 175 -6.82 -1.00 16.91
CA SER A 175 -5.87 0.12 16.99
C SER A 175 -5.18 0.41 15.65
N GLU A 176 -5.96 0.83 14.67
CA GLU A 176 -5.54 1.00 13.28
C GLU A 176 -6.07 2.30 12.67
N GLY A 177 -5.45 2.72 11.57
CA GLY A 177 -5.78 3.96 10.89
C GLY A 177 -5.11 4.10 9.52
N PRO A 178 -5.48 5.14 8.76
CA PRO A 178 -4.90 5.39 7.44
C PRO A 178 -3.41 5.75 7.56
N TYR A 179 -2.66 5.57 6.48
CA TYR A 179 -1.23 5.85 6.44
C TYR A 179 -0.45 5.07 7.52
N LYS A 180 0.42 5.74 8.27
CA LYS A 180 1.22 5.16 9.37
C LYS A 180 0.55 5.31 10.74
N PHE A 181 -0.63 5.94 10.81
CA PHE A 181 -1.31 6.21 12.08
C PHE A 181 -1.90 4.92 12.68
N ASN A 182 -1.63 4.71 13.96
CA ASN A 182 -2.11 3.61 14.82
C ASN A 182 -1.96 4.03 16.30
N GLY A 183 -2.30 3.13 17.23
CA GLY A 183 -2.01 3.30 18.67
C GLY A 183 -3.12 3.90 19.51
N LEU A 184 -4.22 4.37 18.90
CA LEU A 184 -5.42 4.77 19.63
C LEU A 184 -6.24 3.55 20.06
N PRO A 185 -7.03 3.62 21.16
CA PRO A 185 -7.84 2.50 21.66
C PRO A 185 -9.12 2.32 20.83
N GLY A 186 -8.99 2.25 19.51
CA GLY A 186 -10.08 2.17 18.56
C GLY A 186 -9.65 2.55 17.15
N LEU A 187 -10.53 2.31 16.18
CA LEU A 187 -10.26 2.61 14.77
C LEU A 187 -10.28 4.13 14.55
N ILE A 188 -9.24 4.66 13.91
CA ILE A 188 -9.22 6.07 13.46
C ILE A 188 -10.19 6.22 12.29
N VAL A 189 -11.30 6.92 12.53
CA VAL A 189 -12.33 7.17 11.50
C VAL A 189 -12.08 8.46 10.74
N LYS A 190 -11.36 9.41 11.33
CA LYS A 190 -10.97 10.66 10.68
C LYS A 190 -9.62 11.12 11.20
N ILE A 191 -8.77 11.63 10.33
CA ILE A 191 -7.54 12.31 10.75
C ILE A 191 -7.13 13.36 9.72
N LYS A 192 -6.72 14.53 10.20
CA LYS A 192 -6.26 15.63 9.35
C LYS A 192 -5.09 16.36 9.99
N ASP A 193 -4.22 16.96 9.17
CA ASP A 193 -3.25 17.90 9.71
C ASP A 193 -3.91 19.25 9.99
N THR A 194 -3.39 20.01 10.96
CA THR A 194 -3.98 21.30 11.38
C THR A 194 -4.01 22.35 10.27
N ARG A 195 -3.22 22.18 9.22
CA ARG A 195 -3.22 23.05 8.02
C ARG A 195 -4.21 22.60 6.94
N ASN A 196 -4.92 21.50 7.13
CA ASN A 196 -5.87 20.92 6.17
C ASN A 196 -5.24 20.63 4.78
N HIS A 197 -3.95 20.31 4.76
CA HIS A 197 -3.22 19.89 3.57
C HIS A 197 -3.46 18.40 3.26
N TYR A 198 -3.75 17.60 4.28
CA TYR A 198 -4.10 16.19 4.19
C TYR A 198 -5.22 15.88 5.17
N SER A 199 -6.29 15.26 4.69
CA SER A 199 -7.38 14.73 5.49
C SER A 199 -7.73 13.33 5.01
N PHE A 200 -7.89 12.40 5.94
CA PHE A 200 -8.41 11.07 5.68
C PHE A 200 -9.72 10.92 6.44
N GLU A 201 -10.76 10.48 5.74
CA GLU A 201 -12.09 10.25 6.28
C GLU A 201 -12.59 8.87 5.91
N LEU A 202 -12.99 8.07 6.89
CA LEU A 202 -13.48 6.72 6.67
C LEU A 202 -14.79 6.77 5.87
N ILE A 203 -14.85 6.01 4.78
CA ILE A 203 -16.07 5.85 3.96
C ILE A 203 -16.77 4.55 4.33
N SER A 204 -16.00 3.48 4.53
CA SER A 204 -16.54 2.14 4.81
C SER A 204 -15.60 1.31 5.65
N PHE A 205 -16.18 0.46 6.50
CA PHE A 205 -15.52 -0.58 7.28
C PHE A 205 -16.27 -1.89 7.05
N VAL A 206 -15.60 -2.89 6.49
CA VAL A 206 -16.22 -4.16 6.09
C VAL A 206 -15.39 -5.34 6.61
N LYS A 207 -16.06 -6.32 7.21
CA LYS A 207 -15.44 -7.61 7.53
C LYS A 207 -15.28 -8.44 6.24
N SER A 208 -14.08 -8.92 5.98
CA SER A 208 -13.78 -9.76 4.81
C SER A 208 -14.46 -11.12 4.97
N ASN A 209 -15.30 -11.49 4.00
CA ASN A 209 -15.92 -12.82 3.95
C ASN A 209 -15.09 -13.83 3.14
N GLU A 210 -14.06 -13.36 2.43
CA GLU A 210 -13.20 -14.18 1.58
C GLU A 210 -11.79 -14.30 2.19
N GLN A 211 -11.12 -15.42 1.92
CA GLN A 211 -9.74 -15.67 2.36
C GLN A 211 -8.73 -14.94 1.45
N TYR A 212 -8.81 -13.61 1.38
CA TYR A 212 -7.77 -12.82 0.73
C TYR A 212 -6.49 -12.84 1.58
N SER A 213 -5.36 -13.12 0.94
CA SER A 213 -4.06 -13.01 1.59
C SER A 213 -3.50 -11.60 1.37
N LEU A 214 -2.87 -11.05 2.41
CA LEU A 214 -1.95 -9.95 2.26
C LEU A 214 -0.66 -10.49 1.65
N PHE A 215 -0.16 -9.78 0.66
CA PHE A 215 1.10 -10.11 0.01
C PHE A 215 2.10 -8.97 0.21
N PHE A 216 3.33 -9.36 0.53
CA PHE A 216 4.46 -8.44 0.49
C PHE A 216 5.16 -8.61 -0.86
N GLY A 217 5.17 -7.53 -1.64
CA GLY A 217 6.00 -7.46 -2.83
C GLY A 217 7.35 -6.86 -2.44
N LYS A 218 8.40 -7.68 -2.37
CA LYS A 218 9.75 -7.17 -2.66
C LYS A 218 9.67 -6.66 -4.10
N GLY A 219 10.01 -5.41 -4.31
CA GLY A 219 9.74 -4.70 -5.55
C GLY A 219 10.03 -5.49 -6.84
N ILE A 220 9.28 -5.10 -7.86
CA ILE A 220 9.42 -5.37 -9.31
C ILE A 220 8.53 -6.50 -9.84
N ILE A 221 7.55 -6.08 -10.67
CA ILE A 221 7.44 -6.56 -12.06
C ILE A 221 7.31 -5.31 -12.95
#